data_AF-A0A8T0FIZ4-F1
#
_entry.id   AF-A0A8T0FIZ4-F1
#
_cell.length_a   1.000
_cell.length_b   1.000
_cell.length_c   1.000
_cell.angle_alpha   90.00
_cell.angle_beta   90.00
_cell.angle_gamma   90.00
#
_symmetry.space_group_name_H-M   'P 1'
#
loop_
_entity.id
_entity.type
_entity.pdbx_description
1 polymer ?
#
loop_
_entity_poly.entity_id
_entity_poly.type
_entity_poly.pdbx_seq_one_letter_code
_entity_poly.pdbx_strand_id
1 'polypeptide(L)'
;MDSGYPKLLSRGFEGIPDMLDAAFVWSGNGKTYFFKGDKYWNNLDAAFQWENSRTYFFKGGQYYRFNDVNFQVDSGDPPFPRSTSIWWFDCQSVSHRRTPTETTPNSPWLALRDNNTVIRIDSDSGDI
;
A
#
# COMPACT_ATOMS: atom_id res chain seq x y z
N MET A 1 -16.62 10.42 17.83
CA MET A 1 -17.36 9.63 16.83
C MET A 1 -18.67 10.35 16.57
N ASP A 2 -18.94 10.67 15.31
CA ASP A 2 -20.17 11.35 14.94
C ASP A 2 -21.37 10.42 15.09
N SER A 3 -22.45 10.93 15.66
CA SER A 3 -23.68 10.17 15.84
C SER A 3 -24.21 9.68 14.48
N GLY A 4 -24.54 8.38 14.39
CA GLY A 4 -25.05 7.77 13.17
C GLY A 4 -24.01 7.14 12.24
N TYR A 5 -22.76 6.98 12.69
CA TYR A 5 -21.73 6.19 11.99
C TYR A 5 -21.33 4.93 12.78
N PRO A 6 -20.87 3.87 12.09
CA PRO A 6 -20.76 3.72 10.63
C PRO A 6 -22.14 3.59 9.94
N LYS A 7 -22.23 4.03 8.68
CA LYS A 7 -23.43 3.88 7.84
C LYS A 7 -23.26 2.71 6.89
N LEU A 8 -24.36 2.04 6.57
CA LEU A 8 -24.38 1.05 5.49
C LEU A 8 -24.00 1.71 4.17
N LEU A 9 -23.14 1.06 3.40
CA LEU A 9 -22.68 1.52 2.10
C LEU A 9 -23.87 1.80 1.17
N SER A 10 -24.87 0.91 1.19
CA SER A 10 -26.12 1.02 0.43
C SER A 10 -26.95 2.28 0.71
N ARG A 11 -26.75 2.97 1.86
CA ARG A 11 -27.42 4.25 2.12
C ARG A 11 -26.80 5.43 1.37
N GLY A 12 -25.52 5.33 1.02
CA GLY A 12 -24.81 6.38 0.27
C GLY A 12 -24.58 6.04 -1.20
N PHE A 13 -24.57 4.73 -1.53
CA PHE A 13 -24.23 4.22 -2.85
C PHE A 13 -25.22 3.14 -3.28
N GLU A 14 -26.35 3.58 -3.84
CA GLU A 14 -27.39 2.69 -4.34
C GLU A 14 -26.88 1.81 -5.50
N GLY A 15 -27.22 0.53 -5.48
CA GLY A 15 -26.85 -0.42 -6.54
C GLY A 15 -25.41 -0.95 -6.46
N ILE A 16 -24.59 -0.46 -5.52
CA ILE A 16 -23.24 -0.99 -5.29
C ILE A 16 -23.34 -2.30 -4.48
N PRO A 17 -22.63 -3.36 -4.91
CA PRO A 17 -22.65 -4.62 -4.20
C PRO A 17 -21.84 -4.57 -2.90
N ASP A 18 -22.23 -5.38 -1.91
CA ASP A 18 -21.45 -5.54 -0.68
C ASP A 18 -20.09 -6.21 -0.93
N MET A 19 -19.15 -6.10 0.02
CA MET A 19 -17.81 -6.71 -0.04
C MET A 19 -17.04 -6.29 -1.30
N LEU A 20 -16.70 -5.01 -1.34
CA LEU A 20 -15.82 -4.44 -2.37
C LEU A 20 -14.36 -4.73 -2.03
N ASP A 21 -13.53 -4.85 -3.06
CA ASP A 21 -12.09 -5.10 -2.94
C ASP A 21 -11.31 -3.78 -2.85
N ALA A 22 -11.68 -2.79 -3.66
CA ALA A 22 -11.05 -1.48 -3.67
C ALA A 22 -12.02 -0.39 -4.14
N ALA A 23 -11.70 0.87 -3.83
CA ALA A 23 -12.41 2.02 -4.34
C ALA A 23 -11.49 3.23 -4.44
N PHE A 24 -11.72 4.11 -5.42
CA PHE A 24 -11.04 5.41 -5.48
C PHE A 24 -11.88 6.47 -6.17
N VAL A 25 -11.56 7.75 -5.90
CA VAL A 25 -12.12 8.89 -6.64
C VAL A 25 -11.18 9.23 -7.79
N TRP A 26 -11.69 9.23 -9.01
CA TRP A 26 -10.93 9.61 -10.19
C TRP A 26 -11.03 11.11 -10.43
N SER A 27 -9.90 11.81 -10.42
CA SER A 27 -9.87 13.27 -10.64
C SER A 27 -10.33 13.69 -12.04
N GLY A 28 -10.28 12.81 -13.05
CA GLY A 28 -10.67 13.13 -14.42
C GLY A 28 -12.16 13.48 -14.58
N ASN A 29 -13.03 12.93 -13.73
CA ASN A 29 -14.47 13.26 -13.73
C ASN A 29 -15.10 13.40 -12.35
N GLY A 30 -14.29 13.33 -11.28
CA GLY A 30 -14.73 13.39 -9.89
C GLY A 30 -15.59 12.21 -9.42
N LYS A 31 -15.73 11.14 -10.21
CA LYS A 31 -16.55 9.99 -9.84
C LYS A 31 -15.78 9.02 -8.96
N THR A 32 -16.50 8.34 -8.08
CA THR A 32 -15.99 7.21 -7.29
C THR A 32 -16.16 5.92 -8.08
N TYR A 33 -15.09 5.14 -8.14
CA TYR A 33 -15.03 3.84 -8.81
C TYR A 33 -14.87 2.76 -7.75
N PHE A 34 -15.65 1.68 -7.89
CA PHE A 34 -15.66 0.55 -6.97
C PHE A 34 -15.25 -0.72 -7.72
N PHE A 35 -14.45 -1.56 -7.07
CA PHE A 35 -13.92 -2.80 -7.61
C PHE A 35 -14.46 -3.97 -6.80
N LYS A 36 -14.97 -4.99 -7.49
CA LYS A 36 -15.46 -6.23 -6.88
C LYS A 36 -15.25 -7.42 -7.82
N GLY A 37 -14.60 -8.46 -7.32
CA GLY A 37 -14.57 -9.80 -7.89
C GLY A 37 -13.51 -10.07 -8.96
N ASP A 38 -13.61 -11.27 -9.55
CA ASP A 38 -12.51 -11.97 -10.26
C ASP A 38 -12.45 -11.73 -11.77
N LYS A 39 -13.17 -10.74 -12.31
CA LYS A 39 -13.38 -10.70 -13.78
C LYS A 39 -12.23 -10.07 -14.57
N TYR A 40 -11.47 -9.16 -13.97
CA TYR A 40 -10.40 -8.44 -14.68
C TYR A 40 -9.09 -8.34 -13.88
N TRP A 41 -9.17 -8.28 -12.55
CA TRP A 41 -8.03 -8.24 -11.64
C TRP A 41 -8.47 -8.86 -10.30
N ASN A 42 -8.24 -10.17 -10.09
CA ASN A 42 -8.77 -10.85 -8.91
C ASN A 42 -8.23 -10.18 -7.64
N ASN A 43 -9.14 -9.74 -6.76
CA ASN A 43 -8.83 -9.33 -5.38
C ASN A 43 -7.71 -8.28 -5.29
N LEU A 44 -8.01 -7.04 -5.65
CA LEU A 44 -7.15 -5.90 -5.35
C LEU A 44 -7.15 -5.65 -3.84
N ASP A 45 -5.99 -5.34 -3.28
CA ASP A 45 -5.87 -4.97 -1.86
C ASP A 45 -6.26 -3.50 -1.65
N ALA A 46 -5.93 -2.64 -2.62
CA ALA A 46 -6.25 -1.22 -2.62
C ALA A 46 -6.11 -0.62 -4.02
N ALA A 47 -6.77 0.52 -4.22
CA ALA A 47 -6.57 1.37 -5.39
C ALA A 47 -6.68 2.83 -4.98
N PHE A 48 -5.84 3.70 -5.55
CA PHE A 48 -6.03 5.14 -5.40
C PHE A 48 -5.30 5.94 -6.48
N GLN A 49 -5.70 7.18 -6.69
CA GLN A 49 -5.00 8.10 -7.57
C GLN A 49 -4.04 8.99 -6.79
N TRP A 50 -2.79 9.07 -7.21
CA TRP A 50 -1.80 9.98 -6.64
C TRP A 50 -1.89 11.36 -7.30
N GLU A 51 -1.24 12.34 -6.67
CA GLU A 51 -1.11 13.73 -7.12
C GLU A 51 -0.52 13.89 -8.54
N ASN A 52 0.10 12.83 -9.08
CA ASN A 52 0.65 12.83 -10.43
C ASN A 52 -0.34 12.34 -11.51
N SER A 53 -1.64 12.29 -11.18
CA SER A 53 -2.70 11.82 -12.08
C SER A 53 -2.46 10.40 -12.60
N ARG A 54 -1.85 9.55 -11.77
CA ARG A 54 -1.74 8.11 -12.00
C ARG A 54 -2.56 7.36 -10.97
N THR A 55 -3.28 6.36 -11.43
CA THR A 55 -3.99 5.41 -10.56
C THR A 55 -3.05 4.25 -10.20
N TYR A 56 -2.91 3.97 -8.92
CA TYR A 56 -2.10 2.89 -8.38
C TYR A 56 -2.99 1.78 -7.88
N PHE A 57 -2.73 0.55 -8.34
CA PHE A 57 -3.42 -0.66 -7.92
C PHE A 57 -2.48 -1.53 -7.11
N PHE A 58 -2.89 -1.96 -5.93
CA PHE A 58 -2.10 -2.78 -5.01
C PHE A 58 -2.66 -4.19 -4.95
N LYS A 59 -1.77 -5.17 -4.99
CA LYS A 59 -2.12 -6.58 -4.92
C LYS A 59 -0.94 -7.42 -4.48
N GLY A 60 -1.11 -8.25 -3.46
CA GLY A 60 -0.14 -9.27 -3.05
C GLY A 60 1.23 -8.69 -2.70
N GLY A 61 1.28 -7.50 -2.09
CA GLY A 61 2.54 -6.81 -1.75
C GLY A 61 3.27 -6.18 -2.95
N GLN A 62 2.60 -6.10 -4.10
CA GLN A 62 3.08 -5.39 -5.28
C GLN A 62 2.12 -4.27 -5.68
N TYR A 63 2.57 -3.38 -6.55
CA TYR A 63 1.74 -2.34 -7.12
C TYR A 63 1.96 -2.15 -8.62
N TYR A 64 0.89 -1.74 -9.29
CA TYR A 64 0.86 -1.31 -10.68
C TYR A 64 0.64 0.21 -10.72
N ARG A 65 1.28 0.89 -11.67
CA ARG A 65 1.01 2.30 -11.97
C ARG A 65 0.25 2.37 -13.29
N PHE A 66 -1.02 2.76 -13.23
CA PHE A 66 -1.90 2.90 -14.38
C PHE A 66 -1.90 4.35 -14.86
N ASN A 67 -1.82 4.50 -16.17
CA ASN A 67 -1.86 5.78 -16.85
C ASN A 67 -3.28 6.02 -17.33
N ASP A 68 -3.95 6.93 -16.63
CA ASP A 68 -5.35 7.25 -16.86
C ASP A 68 -5.61 7.91 -18.23
N VAL A 69 -4.58 8.45 -18.89
CA VAL A 69 -4.70 9.17 -20.17
C VAL A 69 -4.75 8.21 -21.35
N ASN A 70 -3.85 7.23 -21.39
CA ASN A 70 -3.77 6.23 -22.46
C ASN A 70 -4.42 4.90 -22.07
N PHE A 71 -4.96 4.81 -20.86
CA PHE A 71 -5.72 3.67 -20.36
C PHE A 71 -4.94 2.34 -20.34
N GLN A 72 -3.68 2.40 -19.88
CA GLN A 72 -2.80 1.24 -19.76
C GLN A 72 -1.90 1.32 -18.53
N VAL A 73 -1.34 0.17 -18.12
CA VAL A 73 -0.24 0.15 -17.15
C VAL A 73 0.99 0.80 -17.78
N ASP A 74 1.65 1.69 -17.05
CA ASP A 74 2.90 2.30 -17.49
C ASP A 74 3.99 1.22 -17.66
N SER A 75 4.87 1.40 -18.65
CA SER A 75 6.13 0.68 -18.72
C SER A 75 7.22 1.42 -17.94
N GLY A 76 8.24 0.69 -17.49
CA GLY A 76 9.38 1.28 -16.79
C GLY A 76 10.49 0.26 -16.54
N ASP A 77 11.64 0.76 -16.08
CA ASP A 77 12.75 -0.06 -15.60
C ASP A 77 13.03 0.30 -14.12
N PRO A 78 12.86 -0.64 -13.16
CA PRO A 78 12.35 -2.00 -13.34
C PRO A 78 10.87 -2.02 -13.80
N PRO A 79 10.42 -3.10 -14.48
CA PRO A 79 9.05 -3.21 -14.98
C PRO A 79 8.03 -3.28 -13.83
N PHE A 80 6.79 -2.89 -14.13
CA PHE A 80 5.67 -3.14 -13.25
C PHE A 80 5.17 -4.60 -13.40
N PRO A 81 4.63 -5.22 -12.34
CA PRO A 81 4.41 -4.64 -11.02
C PRO A 81 5.70 -4.57 -10.18
N ARG A 82 5.77 -3.57 -9.31
CA ARG A 82 6.92 -3.34 -8.41
C ARG A 82 6.56 -3.68 -6.98
N SER A 83 7.56 -3.99 -6.16
CA SER A 83 7.34 -4.28 -4.73
C SER A 83 6.82 -3.05 -3.99
N THR A 84 5.70 -3.20 -3.29
CA THR A 84 5.15 -2.14 -2.45
C THR A 84 6.09 -1.84 -1.28
N SER A 85 6.66 -2.87 -0.65
CA SER A 85 7.55 -2.65 0.50
C SER A 85 8.78 -1.81 0.13
N ILE A 86 9.43 -2.10 -1.00
CA ILE A 86 10.60 -1.33 -1.44
C ILE A 86 10.24 0.12 -1.83
N TRP A 87 9.18 0.31 -2.61
CA TRP A 87 8.91 1.59 -3.29
C TRP A 87 7.92 2.51 -2.57
N TRP A 88 7.05 1.96 -1.73
CA TRP A 88 6.04 2.72 -0.98
C TRP A 88 6.33 2.81 0.50
N PHE A 89 7.00 1.81 1.08
CA PHE A 89 7.32 1.76 2.50
C PHE A 89 8.81 1.94 2.78
N ASP A 90 9.60 2.25 1.74
CA ASP A 90 11.06 2.41 1.79
C ASP A 90 11.77 1.27 2.56
N CYS A 91 11.22 0.06 2.48
CA CYS A 91 11.86 -1.14 3.01
C CYS A 91 12.98 -1.56 2.06
N GLN A 92 13.96 -0.69 1.79
CA GLN A 92 15.17 -1.12 1.11
C GLN A 92 15.66 -2.34 1.86
N SER A 93 15.77 -3.47 1.16
CA SER A 93 16.45 -4.60 1.75
C SER A 93 17.80 -4.04 2.12
N VAL A 94 18.02 -3.86 3.43
CA VAL A 94 19.36 -3.93 3.96
C VAL A 94 19.82 -5.29 3.48
N SER A 95 20.44 -5.30 2.31
CA SER A 95 21.56 -6.15 2.06
C SER A 95 22.49 -5.81 3.20
N HIS A 96 22.28 -6.52 4.30
CA HIS A 96 23.35 -6.99 5.09
C HIS A 96 24.19 -7.81 4.09
N ARG A 97 24.99 -7.09 3.28
CA ARG A 97 26.40 -7.40 3.20
C ARG A 97 26.83 -7.48 4.66
N ARG A 98 26.65 -8.66 5.25
CA ARG A 98 27.62 -9.13 6.22
C ARG A 98 28.91 -9.10 5.45
N THR A 99 29.65 -8.02 5.56
CA THR A 99 31.10 -8.11 5.48
C THR A 99 31.46 -9.04 6.64
N PRO A 100 32.00 -10.25 6.42
CA PRO A 100 32.38 -11.12 7.51
C PRO A 100 33.69 -10.59 8.09
N THR A 101 33.61 -9.54 8.90
CA THR A 101 34.68 -9.06 9.78
C THR A 101 33.99 -8.04 10.68
N GLU A 102 33.90 -8.21 12.00
CA GLU A 102 35.02 -8.46 12.90
C GLU A 102 34.47 -8.95 14.24
N THR A 103 35.04 -10.05 14.73
CA THR A 103 34.78 -10.62 16.05
C THR A 103 35.28 -9.64 17.12
N THR A 104 34.38 -9.04 17.90
CA THR A 104 34.73 -8.56 19.24
C THR A 104 33.90 -9.32 20.27
N PRO A 105 34.51 -10.10 21.17
CA PRO A 105 33.81 -10.71 22.28
C PRO A 105 33.56 -9.60 23.32
N ASN A 106 32.33 -9.56 23.88
CA ASN A 106 31.90 -8.82 25.08
C ASN A 106 30.77 -7.79 24.88
N SER A 107 29.69 -8.16 24.19
CA SER A 107 28.39 -7.49 24.37
C SER A 107 27.34 -8.50 24.84
N PRO A 108 26.95 -8.49 26.13
CA PRO A 108 26.05 -9.49 26.73
C PRO A 108 24.56 -9.29 26.39
N TRP A 109 24.22 -8.44 25.40
CA TRP A 109 22.83 -8.09 25.05
C TRP A 109 22.40 -8.48 23.63
N LEU A 110 23.19 -9.29 22.90
CA LEU A 110 22.83 -9.74 21.55
C LEU A 110 22.19 -11.13 21.48
N ALA A 111 21.72 -11.67 22.60
CA ALA A 111 20.77 -12.77 22.58
C ALA A 111 19.37 -12.20 22.78
N LEU A 112 18.44 -12.54 21.89
CA LEU A 112 17.04 -12.09 21.79
C LEU A 112 16.82 -10.87 20.89
N ARG A 113 16.78 -11.09 19.57
CA ARG A 113 15.79 -10.49 18.66
C ARG A 113 15.82 -11.17 17.30
N ASP A 114 15.59 -12.47 17.31
CA ASP A 114 15.06 -13.16 16.14
C ASP A 114 13.53 -13.10 16.19
N ASN A 115 12.95 -12.97 15.00
CA ASN A 115 11.53 -12.96 14.63
C ASN A 115 10.79 -11.61 14.67
N ASN A 116 10.80 -10.98 13.49
CA ASN A 116 9.62 -10.36 12.91
C ASN A 116 9.08 -9.10 13.61
N THR A 117 9.95 -8.18 14.00
CA THR A 117 9.50 -6.92 14.61
C THR A 117 9.09 -5.92 13.53
N VAL A 118 7.79 -5.92 13.19
CA VAL A 118 7.10 -4.71 12.75
C VAL A 118 7.14 -3.73 13.93
N ILE A 119 7.87 -2.63 13.80
CA ILE A 119 7.85 -1.57 14.81
C ILE A 119 6.62 -0.69 14.50
N ARG A 120 5.66 -0.64 15.44
CA ARG A 120 4.57 0.34 15.44
C ARG A 120 4.95 1.57 16.28
N ILE A 121 4.28 2.67 15.93
CA ILE A 121 4.59 4.09 16.11
C ILE A 121 4.11 4.59 17.47
N ASP A 122 4.82 5.55 18.09
CA ASP A 122 4.21 6.46 19.06
C ASP A 122 4.22 7.89 18.50
N SER A 123 3.01 8.41 18.33
CA SER A 123 2.73 9.83 18.14
C SER A 123 2.87 10.51 19.50
N ASP A 124 3.96 11.24 19.72
CA ASP A 124 4.01 12.34 20.69
C ASP A 124 5.28 13.18 20.46
N SER A 125 5.10 14.32 19.80
CA SER A 125 5.91 15.51 20.04
C SER A 125 5.09 16.73 19.62
N GLY A 126 4.14 17.11 20.47
CA GLY A 126 3.65 18.48 20.52
C GLY A 126 4.75 19.34 21.13
N ASP A 127 5.37 20.17 20.29
CA ASP A 127 6.33 21.19 20.72
C ASP A 127 5.59 22.33 21.44
N ILE A 128 6.02 22.63 22.66
CA ILE A 128 5.96 23.97 23.30
C ILE A 128 7.41 24.38 23.54
#